data_AF-A0A7X2BPV8-F1
#
_entry.id   AF-A0A7X2BPV8-F1
#
_cell.length_a   1.000
_cell.length_b   1.000
_cell.length_c   1.000
_cell.angle_alpha   90.00
_cell.angle_beta   90.00
_cell.angle_gamma   90.00
#
_symmetry.space_group_name_H-M   'P 1'
#
loop_
_entity.id
_entity.type
_entity.pdbx_description
1 polymer ?
#
loop_
_entity_poly.entity_id
_entity_poly.type
_entity_poly.pdbx_seq_one_letter_code
_entity_poly.pdbx_strand_id
1 'polypeptide(L)'
;MSKQRKIVASTYLYDPLDRLAASNSIQRFYNDTRIATEIEGERKSRFFETDSHPLALQQHGSLPGTTLLATDQQTSVLNGVSPEGALHAQAYSPFGHHPIGTSLNGAGFNGERPEPVTGHYLLGQGYRAFNPVLMRFNSPDSWSPFGEGGINAYAYCTGDPVNQVDPSGHYTSALLNFFSRIYIRTVSKFKGSAVKKAKNVTRLSEGIVTFEDTYHKQRRLNFIGHGDNSTQNTRMFFNDHQAIDASSLHTLAVNNGYSMDDYSSLRTIMCFSGNGNANSFAAHLSAEAGRPVKSYIGTVTAVDPDKILPPLKNGQTSKYDTIFSIDKNRGLSKYLPSFLNTEYNPVTYGSKIRNTA
;
A
#
# COMPACT_ATOMS: atom_id res chain seq x y z
N MET A 1 -20.06 12.91 -50.90
CA MET A 1 -20.35 11.62 -50.24
C MET A 1 -19.75 11.65 -48.84
N SER A 2 -20.59 11.72 -47.80
CA SER A 2 -20.14 11.60 -46.41
C SER A 2 -19.67 10.15 -46.19
N LYS A 3 -18.40 9.93 -45.82
CA LYS A 3 -17.94 8.62 -45.36
C LYS A 3 -18.78 8.25 -44.15
N GLN A 4 -19.63 7.23 -44.27
CA GLN A 4 -20.29 6.60 -43.12
C GLN A 4 -19.19 6.24 -42.10
N ARG A 5 -19.15 6.97 -40.98
CA ARG A 5 -18.33 6.58 -39.84
C ARG A 5 -18.92 5.25 -39.35
N LYS A 6 -18.18 4.16 -39.51
CA LYS A 6 -18.47 2.92 -38.78
C LYS A 6 -18.40 3.26 -37.29
N ILE A 7 -19.56 3.32 -36.64
CA ILE A 7 -19.63 3.41 -35.18
C ILE A 7 -19.37 2.00 -34.68
N VAL A 8 -18.20 1.80 -34.06
CA VAL A 8 -17.95 0.59 -33.28
C VAL A 8 -18.60 0.83 -31.93
N ALA A 9 -19.68 0.11 -31.65
CA ALA A 9 -20.36 0.14 -30.36
C ALA A 9 -19.93 -1.09 -29.57
N SER A 10 -19.66 -0.91 -28.27
CA SER A 10 -19.44 -2.01 -27.34
C SER A 10 -20.48 -1.96 -26.23
N THR A 11 -21.00 -3.14 -25.88
CA THR A 11 -21.96 -3.29 -24.78
C THR A 11 -21.24 -3.93 -23.60
N TYR A 12 -21.38 -3.32 -22.43
CA TYR A 12 -20.84 -3.82 -21.16
C TYR A 12 -21.99 -4.24 -20.27
N LEU A 13 -21.91 -5.43 -19.69
CA LEU A 13 -22.91 -5.99 -18.78
C LEU A 13 -22.24 -6.28 -17.45
N TYR A 14 -22.95 -5.96 -16.37
CA TYR A 14 -22.47 -6.09 -15.00
C TYR A 14 -23.30 -7.11 -14.22
N ASP A 15 -22.68 -7.80 -13.28
CA ASP A 15 -23.37 -8.66 -12.33
C ASP A 15 -23.94 -7.85 -11.14
N PRO A 16 -24.75 -8.46 -10.24
CA PRO A 16 -25.31 -7.77 -9.09
C PRO A 16 -24.31 -7.27 -8.03
N LEU A 17 -23.01 -7.54 -8.22
CA LEU A 17 -21.93 -7.01 -7.38
C LEU A 17 -21.17 -5.87 -8.08
N ASP A 18 -21.75 -5.31 -9.14
CA ASP A 18 -21.18 -4.25 -9.98
C ASP A 18 -19.84 -4.63 -10.66
N ARG A 19 -19.63 -5.92 -10.94
CA ARG A 19 -18.46 -6.41 -11.68
C ARG A 19 -18.80 -6.65 -13.15
N LEU A 20 -17.86 -6.33 -14.04
CA LEU A 20 -18.00 -6.48 -15.50
C LEU A 20 -18.10 -7.96 -15.91
N ALA A 21 -19.31 -8.47 -15.95
CA ALA A 21 -19.62 -9.86 -16.28
C ALA A 21 -19.47 -10.17 -17.77
N ALA A 22 -19.74 -9.21 -18.66
CA ALA A 22 -19.57 -9.40 -20.09
C ALA A 22 -19.27 -8.12 -20.84
N SER A 23 -18.53 -8.24 -21.94
CA SER A 23 -18.35 -7.18 -22.92
C SER A 23 -18.36 -7.76 -24.33
N ASN A 24 -19.25 -7.28 -25.20
CA ASN A 24 -19.43 -7.83 -26.53
C ASN A 24 -19.72 -9.35 -26.49
N SER A 25 -18.89 -10.17 -27.14
CA SER A 25 -18.94 -11.64 -27.17
C SER A 25 -18.24 -12.32 -25.99
N ILE A 26 -17.59 -11.56 -25.10
CA ILE A 26 -16.74 -12.08 -24.03
C ILE A 26 -17.52 -12.11 -22.72
N GLN A 27 -17.61 -13.27 -22.09
CA GLN A 27 -18.07 -13.45 -20.71
C GLN A 27 -16.88 -13.62 -19.78
N ARG A 28 -16.96 -13.06 -18.57
CA ARG A 28 -15.91 -13.08 -17.54
C ARG A 28 -16.41 -13.72 -16.27
N PHE A 29 -15.54 -14.52 -15.67
CA PHE A 29 -15.78 -15.17 -14.39
C PHE A 29 -14.61 -14.85 -13.47
N TYR A 30 -14.93 -14.46 -12.24
CA TYR A 30 -13.98 -13.93 -11.29
C TYR A 30 -13.68 -14.95 -10.19
N ASN A 31 -12.42 -14.99 -9.76
CA ASN A 31 -12.02 -15.52 -8.47
C ASN A 31 -11.65 -14.33 -7.58
N ASP A 32 -12.50 -14.04 -6.61
CA ASP A 32 -12.47 -12.79 -5.85
C ASP A 32 -12.52 -11.56 -6.78
N THR A 33 -11.44 -10.76 -6.84
CA THR A 33 -11.33 -9.54 -7.65
C THR A 33 -10.68 -9.77 -9.01
N ARG A 34 -10.10 -10.96 -9.25
CA ARG A 34 -9.29 -11.28 -10.45
C ARG A 34 -10.09 -12.11 -11.45
N ILE A 35 -9.82 -11.93 -12.74
CA ILE A 35 -10.47 -12.72 -13.80
C ILE A 35 -9.86 -14.13 -13.81
N ALA A 36 -10.67 -15.14 -13.49
CA ALA A 36 -10.25 -16.53 -13.49
C ALA A 36 -10.48 -17.21 -14.84
N THR A 37 -11.59 -16.89 -15.51
CA THR A 37 -11.95 -17.49 -16.78
C THR A 37 -12.65 -16.48 -17.68
N GLU A 38 -12.33 -16.53 -18.97
CA GLU A 38 -13.08 -15.87 -20.00
C GLU A 38 -13.59 -16.86 -21.05
N ILE A 39 -14.77 -16.59 -21.57
CA ILE A 39 -15.40 -17.39 -22.62
C ILE A 39 -15.78 -16.45 -23.76
N GLU A 40 -15.32 -16.76 -24.97
CA GLU A 40 -15.70 -16.09 -26.21
C GLU A 40 -16.04 -17.14 -27.27
N GLY A 41 -17.34 -17.37 -27.49
CA GLY A 41 -17.80 -18.49 -28.33
C GLY A 41 -17.24 -19.82 -27.81
N GLU A 42 -16.57 -20.57 -28.70
CA GLU A 42 -15.92 -21.85 -28.36
C GLU A 42 -14.58 -21.69 -27.62
N ARG A 43 -14.00 -20.49 -27.62
CA ARG A 43 -12.70 -20.23 -26.99
C ARG A 43 -12.90 -20.00 -25.49
N LYS A 44 -12.26 -20.84 -24.68
CA LYS A 44 -12.20 -20.67 -23.21
C LYS A 44 -10.77 -20.36 -22.81
N SER A 45 -10.59 -19.32 -22.00
CA SER A 45 -9.28 -18.89 -21.52
C SER A 45 -9.28 -18.90 -20.00
N ARG A 46 -8.39 -19.70 -19.41
CA ARG A 46 -8.19 -19.81 -17.96
C ARG A 46 -6.86 -19.20 -17.58
N PHE A 47 -6.88 -18.34 -16.57
CA PHE A 47 -5.69 -17.69 -16.05
C PHE A 47 -5.19 -18.47 -14.85
N PHE A 48 -3.94 -18.89 -14.88
CA PHE A 48 -3.26 -19.53 -13.76
C PHE A 48 -2.35 -18.51 -13.10
N GLU A 49 -2.66 -18.18 -11.86
CA GLU A 49 -1.94 -17.19 -11.05
C GLU A 49 -1.64 -17.72 -9.64
N THR A 50 -0.61 -17.16 -9.02
CA THR A 50 -0.24 -17.38 -7.61
C THR A 50 0.10 -16.04 -7.00
N ASP A 51 -0.44 -15.73 -5.81
CA ASP A 51 -0.23 -14.45 -5.13
C ASP A 51 -0.44 -13.24 -6.06
N SER A 52 -1.51 -13.28 -6.87
CA SER A 52 -1.86 -12.28 -7.90
C SER A 52 -0.85 -12.13 -9.05
N HIS A 53 0.15 -13.01 -9.18
CA HIS A 53 1.08 -13.03 -10.31
C HIS A 53 0.60 -14.02 -11.38
N PRO A 54 0.27 -13.55 -12.60
CA PRO A 54 -0.03 -14.42 -13.73
C PRO A 54 1.19 -15.26 -14.10
N LEU A 55 1.01 -16.58 -14.16
CA LEU A 55 2.06 -17.54 -14.51
C LEU A 55 1.80 -18.22 -15.85
N ALA A 56 0.53 -18.49 -16.17
CA ALA A 56 0.15 -19.10 -17.44
C ALA A 56 -1.25 -18.70 -17.89
N LEU A 57 -1.45 -18.73 -19.21
CA LEU A 57 -2.74 -18.63 -19.85
C LEU A 57 -3.03 -19.96 -20.57
N GLN A 58 -4.05 -20.68 -20.10
CA GLN A 58 -4.51 -21.90 -20.75
C GLN A 58 -5.71 -21.61 -21.65
N GLN A 59 -5.57 -21.92 -22.93
CA GLN A 59 -6.63 -21.79 -23.92
C GLN A 59 -7.17 -23.18 -24.27
N HIS A 60 -8.50 -23.28 -24.34
CA HIS A 60 -9.25 -24.45 -24.80
C HIS A 60 -10.17 -24.04 -25.94
N GLY A 61 -10.53 -25.00 -26.81
CA GLY A 61 -11.37 -24.77 -28.00
C GLY A 61 -10.57 -24.96 -29.28
N SER A 62 -10.71 -24.06 -30.24
CA SER A 62 -10.18 -24.20 -31.61
C SER A 62 -8.65 -24.23 -31.70
N LEU A 63 -7.93 -23.63 -30.75
CA LEU A 63 -6.46 -23.65 -30.65
C LEU A 63 -6.08 -23.89 -29.18
N PRO A 64 -6.06 -25.17 -28.73
CA PRO A 64 -5.75 -25.50 -27.36
C PRO A 64 -4.25 -25.34 -27.10
N GLY A 65 -3.90 -24.76 -25.95
CA GLY A 65 -2.50 -24.48 -25.65
C GLY A 65 -2.32 -23.80 -24.30
N THR A 66 -1.13 -23.92 -23.73
CA THR A 66 -0.74 -23.18 -22.53
C THR A 66 0.40 -22.24 -22.88
N THR A 67 0.19 -20.94 -22.72
CA THR A 67 1.24 -19.92 -22.82
C THR A 67 1.80 -19.65 -21.43
N LEU A 68 3.12 -19.79 -21.25
CA LEU A 68 3.79 -19.43 -20.01
C LEU A 68 4.10 -17.93 -20.01
N LEU A 69 3.85 -17.24 -18.91
CA LEU A 69 3.96 -15.79 -18.81
C LEU A 69 5.11 -15.40 -17.88
N ALA A 70 5.84 -14.36 -18.28
CA ALA A 70 6.84 -13.71 -17.43
C ALA A 70 6.41 -12.27 -17.15
N THR A 71 6.37 -11.92 -15.87
CA THR A 71 5.84 -10.65 -15.37
C THR A 71 6.91 -9.81 -14.68
N ASP A 72 6.65 -8.51 -14.57
CA ASP A 72 7.40 -7.62 -13.68
C ASP A 72 6.85 -7.63 -12.25
N GLN A 73 7.43 -6.77 -11.40
CA GLN A 73 7.02 -6.63 -10.00
C GLN A 73 5.59 -6.08 -9.81
N GLN A 74 5.03 -5.41 -10.83
CA GLN A 74 3.64 -4.94 -10.80
C GLN A 74 2.68 -5.94 -11.42
N THR A 75 3.16 -7.11 -11.82
CA THR A 75 2.43 -8.16 -12.54
C THR A 75 2.14 -7.84 -14.02
N SER A 76 2.78 -6.80 -14.59
CA SER A 76 2.70 -6.55 -16.03
C SER A 76 3.33 -7.70 -16.80
N VAL A 77 2.62 -8.27 -17.77
CA VAL A 77 3.16 -9.35 -18.61
C VAL A 77 4.11 -8.78 -19.65
N LEU A 78 5.39 -9.11 -19.52
CA LEU A 78 6.46 -8.65 -20.40
C LEU A 78 6.81 -9.66 -21.49
N ASN A 79 6.69 -10.96 -21.18
CA ASN A 79 6.96 -12.01 -22.16
C ASN A 79 5.96 -13.16 -22.02
N GLY A 80 5.74 -13.85 -23.13
CA GLY A 80 4.98 -15.09 -23.20
C GLY A 80 5.68 -16.11 -24.08
N VAL A 81 5.71 -17.38 -23.65
CA VAL A 81 6.19 -18.50 -24.47
C VAL A 81 5.00 -19.36 -24.86
N SER A 82 4.73 -19.43 -26.16
CA SER A 82 3.63 -20.23 -26.71
C SER A 82 3.90 -21.74 -26.58
N PRO A 83 2.88 -22.60 -26.74
CA PRO A 83 3.07 -24.06 -26.77
C PRO A 83 4.09 -24.53 -27.81
N GLU A 84 4.20 -23.81 -28.93
CA GLU A 84 5.14 -24.09 -30.02
C GLU A 84 6.57 -23.59 -29.73
N GLY A 85 6.78 -22.97 -28.56
CA GLY A 85 8.06 -22.41 -28.14
C GLY A 85 8.34 -21.01 -28.69
N ALA A 86 7.36 -20.36 -29.33
CA ALA A 86 7.54 -19.00 -29.82
C ALA A 86 7.54 -18.00 -28.66
N LEU A 87 8.57 -17.15 -28.62
CA LEU A 87 8.66 -16.05 -27.68
C LEU A 87 7.91 -14.83 -28.21
N HIS A 88 7.05 -14.27 -27.36
CA HIS A 88 6.34 -13.03 -27.62
C HIS A 88 6.70 -12.02 -26.53
N ALA A 89 7.35 -10.93 -26.91
CA ALA A 89 7.70 -9.83 -26.01
C ALA A 89 6.69 -8.70 -26.12
N GLN A 90 6.43 -8.05 -24.99
CA GLN A 90 5.55 -6.89 -24.88
C GLN A 90 6.23 -5.79 -24.06
N ALA A 91 6.02 -4.54 -24.46
CA ALA A 91 6.52 -3.37 -23.76
C ALA A 91 5.37 -2.40 -23.51
N TYR A 92 5.46 -1.70 -22.39
CA TYR A 92 4.49 -0.68 -21.99
C TYR A 92 5.22 0.63 -21.69
N SER A 93 4.56 1.75 -21.95
CA SER A 93 4.94 3.02 -21.32
C SER A 93 4.74 2.93 -19.79
N PRO A 94 5.27 3.89 -19.00
CA PRO A 94 5.02 3.96 -17.56
C PRO A 94 3.54 3.92 -17.17
N PHE A 95 2.64 4.44 -18.03
CA PHE A 95 1.19 4.45 -17.81
C PHE A 95 0.47 3.29 -18.51
N GLY A 96 1.18 2.23 -18.88
CA GLY A 96 0.58 1.03 -19.45
C GLY A 96 0.26 1.10 -20.94
N HIS A 97 0.56 2.20 -21.65
CA HIS A 97 0.30 2.26 -23.09
C HIS A 97 1.12 1.24 -23.88
N HIS A 98 0.43 0.46 -24.72
CA HIS A 98 0.99 -0.38 -25.78
C HIS A 98 0.09 -0.29 -27.04
N PRO A 99 0.60 -0.68 -28.22
CA PRO A 99 -0.21 -0.76 -29.43
C PRO A 99 -1.37 -1.76 -29.33
N ILE A 100 -2.55 -1.40 -29.83
CA ILE A 100 -3.71 -2.29 -29.85
C ILE A 100 -3.44 -3.48 -30.78
N GLY A 101 -3.86 -4.67 -30.35
CA GLY A 101 -3.73 -5.91 -31.12
C GLY A 101 -2.39 -6.65 -30.94
N THR A 102 -1.47 -6.11 -30.14
CA THR A 102 -0.18 -6.77 -29.84
C THR A 102 -0.14 -7.45 -28.48
N SER A 103 -1.26 -7.47 -27.74
CA SER A 103 -1.34 -8.10 -26.42
C SER A 103 -1.37 -9.62 -26.48
N LEU A 104 -0.66 -10.25 -25.55
CA LEU A 104 -0.63 -11.70 -25.37
C LEU A 104 -1.98 -12.23 -24.87
N ASN A 105 -2.92 -12.46 -25.79
CA ASN A 105 -4.18 -13.18 -25.58
C ASN A 105 -4.95 -12.83 -24.28
N GLY A 106 -4.87 -11.57 -23.85
CA GLY A 106 -5.60 -11.07 -22.69
C GLY A 106 -4.79 -10.74 -21.45
N ALA A 107 -3.48 -10.98 -21.46
CA ALA A 107 -2.60 -10.50 -20.41
C ALA A 107 -1.99 -9.13 -20.79
N GLY A 108 -1.82 -8.25 -19.82
CA GLY A 108 -1.47 -6.86 -20.07
C GLY A 108 -0.72 -6.20 -18.91
N PHE A 109 -0.80 -4.87 -18.87
CA PHE A 109 -0.20 -4.01 -17.84
C PHE A 109 -0.82 -4.30 -16.47
N ASN A 110 0.01 -4.45 -15.45
CA ASN A 110 -0.38 -4.72 -14.06
C ASN A 110 -1.31 -5.92 -13.88
N GLY A 111 -1.15 -6.94 -14.73
CA GLY A 111 -2.00 -8.12 -14.75
C GLY A 111 -3.43 -7.81 -15.22
N GLU A 112 -3.69 -6.59 -15.71
CA GLU A 112 -4.98 -6.15 -16.22
C GLU A 112 -5.06 -6.35 -17.73
N ARG A 113 -6.29 -6.58 -18.20
CA ARG A 113 -6.55 -6.81 -19.62
C ARG A 113 -6.95 -5.51 -20.32
N PRO A 114 -6.27 -5.13 -21.42
CA PRO A 114 -6.74 -4.02 -22.22
C PRO A 114 -8.01 -4.41 -22.97
N GLU A 115 -8.97 -3.50 -23.00
CA GLU A 115 -10.17 -3.61 -23.81
C GLU A 115 -9.77 -3.58 -25.31
N PRO A 116 -10.16 -4.58 -26.12
CA PRO A 116 -9.61 -4.76 -27.46
C PRO A 116 -9.84 -3.59 -28.44
N VAL A 117 -10.92 -2.82 -28.29
CA VAL A 117 -11.28 -1.75 -29.23
C VAL A 117 -10.55 -0.44 -28.90
N THR A 118 -10.44 -0.11 -27.61
CA THR A 118 -9.97 1.18 -27.11
C THR A 118 -8.55 1.14 -26.57
N GLY A 119 -8.07 -0.04 -26.17
CA GLY A 119 -6.82 -0.21 -25.42
C GLY A 119 -6.88 0.34 -23.99
N HIS A 120 -8.08 0.66 -23.48
CA HIS A 120 -8.28 1.10 -22.09
C HIS A 120 -8.24 -0.09 -21.13
N TYR A 121 -7.91 0.16 -19.88
CA TYR A 121 -8.00 -0.85 -18.83
C TYR A 121 -9.25 -0.59 -17.98
N LEU A 122 -10.12 -1.58 -17.83
CA LEU A 122 -11.38 -1.48 -17.10
C LEU A 122 -11.17 -1.90 -15.63
N LEU A 123 -10.53 -1.00 -14.87
CA LEU A 123 -10.10 -1.24 -13.48
C LEU A 123 -11.28 -1.28 -12.51
N GLY A 124 -11.07 -1.86 -11.32
CA GLY A 124 -12.14 -2.06 -10.33
C GLY A 124 -13.21 -3.01 -10.82
N GLN A 125 -12.81 -4.07 -11.53
CA GLN A 125 -13.71 -4.97 -12.25
C GLN A 125 -14.69 -4.22 -13.16
N GLY A 126 -14.26 -3.15 -13.82
CA GLY A 126 -15.10 -2.36 -14.73
C GLY A 126 -15.74 -1.12 -14.12
N TYR A 127 -15.39 -0.76 -12.88
CA TYR A 127 -15.79 0.50 -12.26
C TYR A 127 -15.36 1.74 -13.06
N ARG A 128 -14.08 1.81 -13.48
CA ARG A 128 -13.57 2.94 -14.29
C ARG A 128 -12.65 2.50 -15.42
N ALA A 129 -12.81 3.17 -16.56
CA ALA A 129 -11.90 3.03 -17.69
C ALA A 129 -10.68 3.93 -17.50
N PHE A 130 -9.52 3.31 -17.27
CA PHE A 130 -8.22 3.95 -17.31
C PHE A 130 -7.73 4.05 -18.75
N ASN A 131 -7.40 5.27 -19.17
CA ASN A 131 -6.89 5.55 -20.51
C ASN A 131 -5.37 5.72 -20.43
N PRO A 132 -4.57 4.74 -20.90
CA PRO A 132 -3.12 4.80 -20.82
C PRO A 132 -2.48 5.87 -21.72
N VAL A 133 -3.21 6.33 -22.75
CA VAL A 133 -2.75 7.41 -23.64
C VAL A 133 -2.94 8.78 -22.98
N LEU A 134 -4.08 8.98 -22.29
CA LEU A 134 -4.35 10.21 -21.54
C LEU A 134 -3.77 10.19 -20.12
N MET A 135 -3.23 9.06 -19.68
CA MET A 135 -2.61 8.86 -18.36
C MET A 135 -3.56 9.16 -17.18
N ARG A 136 -4.86 8.90 -17.37
CA ARG A 136 -5.91 9.21 -16.39
C ARG A 136 -7.16 8.35 -16.58
N PHE A 137 -8.06 8.37 -15.60
CA PHE A 137 -9.40 7.80 -15.74
C PHE A 137 -10.29 8.66 -16.63
N ASN A 138 -11.22 8.03 -17.34
CA ASN A 138 -12.21 8.70 -18.19
C ASN A 138 -13.42 9.23 -17.39
N SER A 139 -13.63 8.75 -16.16
CA SER A 139 -14.71 9.17 -15.26
C SER A 139 -14.14 9.63 -13.90
N PRO A 140 -14.83 10.58 -13.23
CA PRO A 140 -14.44 11.00 -11.89
C PRO A 140 -14.69 9.85 -10.89
N ASP A 141 -13.82 9.77 -9.89
CA ASP A 141 -13.96 8.89 -8.73
C ASP A 141 -15.04 9.42 -7.76
N SER A 142 -15.91 8.54 -7.28
CA SER A 142 -16.93 8.87 -6.28
C SER A 142 -16.36 9.06 -4.87
N TRP A 143 -15.15 8.59 -4.59
CA TRP A 143 -14.46 8.81 -3.32
C TRP A 143 -13.64 10.10 -3.30
N SER A 144 -13.55 10.80 -4.43
CA SER A 144 -12.90 12.10 -4.54
C SER A 144 -13.92 13.24 -4.38
N PRO A 145 -13.51 14.44 -3.91
CA PRO A 145 -12.16 14.82 -3.51
C PRO A 145 -11.87 14.60 -2.02
N PHE A 146 -12.87 14.22 -1.22
CA PHE A 146 -12.80 14.25 0.24
C PHE A 146 -12.60 12.88 0.93
N GLY A 147 -12.68 11.78 0.18
CA GLY A 147 -12.36 10.43 0.64
C GLY A 147 -10.97 9.97 0.17
N GLU A 148 -10.75 8.65 0.12
CA GLU A 148 -9.43 8.07 -0.14
C GLU A 148 -8.89 8.28 -1.57
N GLY A 149 -9.75 8.63 -2.53
CA GLY A 149 -9.34 8.96 -3.90
C GLY A 149 -8.53 10.25 -4.05
N GLY A 150 -8.55 11.10 -3.02
CA GLY A 150 -7.80 12.35 -3.00
C GLY A 150 -8.37 13.44 -3.92
N ILE A 151 -7.67 14.57 -4.01
CA ILE A 151 -8.26 15.81 -4.56
C ILE A 151 -8.53 15.76 -6.07
N ASN A 152 -7.82 14.92 -6.82
CA ASN A 152 -7.96 14.81 -8.27
C ASN A 152 -8.74 13.55 -8.63
N ALA A 153 -10.04 13.72 -8.87
CA ALA A 153 -10.97 12.63 -9.16
C ALA A 153 -10.64 11.78 -10.39
N TYR A 154 -9.67 12.17 -11.23
CA TYR A 154 -9.30 11.43 -12.44
C TYR A 154 -7.88 10.87 -12.39
N ALA A 155 -7.12 11.11 -11.32
CA ALA A 155 -5.74 10.68 -11.25
C ALA A 155 -5.62 9.16 -11.19
N TYR A 156 -4.72 8.60 -12.00
CA TYR A 156 -4.24 7.23 -11.84
C TYR A 156 -2.93 7.24 -11.06
N CYS A 157 -2.78 6.37 -10.07
CA CYS A 157 -1.54 6.21 -9.31
C CYS A 157 -0.99 7.52 -8.69
N THR A 158 -1.84 8.52 -8.44
CA THR A 158 -1.45 9.89 -8.06
C THR A 158 -0.35 10.51 -8.96
N GLY A 159 -0.25 10.04 -10.21
CA GLY A 159 0.78 10.44 -11.17
C GLY A 159 2.08 9.63 -11.14
N ASP A 160 2.17 8.57 -10.34
CA ASP A 160 3.37 7.72 -10.19
C ASP A 160 3.08 6.22 -10.42
N PRO A 161 2.67 5.81 -11.64
CA PRO A 161 2.33 4.42 -12.00
C PRO A 161 3.53 3.48 -12.05
N VAL A 162 4.77 3.99 -11.99
CA VAL A 162 5.97 3.15 -11.90
C VAL A 162 6.12 2.56 -10.49
N ASN A 163 5.60 3.26 -9.48
CA ASN A 163 5.75 2.87 -8.08
C ASN A 163 4.43 2.48 -7.42
N GLN A 164 3.30 2.59 -8.10
CA GLN A 164 1.97 2.37 -7.56
C GLN A 164 1.09 1.67 -8.57
N VAL A 165 0.07 0.99 -8.05
CA VAL A 165 -0.98 0.31 -8.80
C VAL A 165 -2.33 0.74 -8.22
N ASP A 166 -3.38 0.72 -9.03
CA ASP A 166 -4.74 0.99 -8.57
C ASP A 166 -5.68 -0.09 -9.12
N PRO A 167 -5.78 -1.26 -8.46
CA PRO A 167 -6.62 -2.37 -8.93
C PRO A 167 -8.11 -2.08 -8.78
N SER A 168 -8.49 -1.29 -7.76
CA SER A 168 -9.87 -0.93 -7.47
C SER A 168 -10.40 0.16 -8.40
N GLY A 169 -9.51 0.89 -9.06
CA GLY A 169 -9.86 2.11 -9.75
C GLY A 169 -10.43 3.15 -8.79
N HIS A 170 -10.06 3.18 -7.51
CA HIS A 170 -10.50 4.21 -6.55
C HIS A 170 -9.31 4.88 -5.87
N TYR A 171 -8.38 4.06 -5.39
CA TYR A 171 -7.25 4.52 -4.62
C TYR A 171 -6.03 3.66 -4.92
N THR A 172 -4.89 4.29 -4.79
CA THR A 172 -3.61 3.72 -5.16
C THR A 172 -3.12 2.80 -4.05
N SER A 173 -2.92 1.52 -4.34
CA SER A 173 -2.01 0.71 -3.55
C SER A 173 -0.60 1.01 -4.02
N ALA A 174 0.21 1.60 -3.14
CA ALA A 174 1.62 1.70 -3.42
C ALA A 174 2.14 0.28 -3.65
N LEU A 175 2.99 0.07 -4.66
CA LEU A 175 3.77 -1.14 -4.67
C LEU A 175 4.48 -1.16 -3.33
N LEU A 176 4.22 -2.19 -2.53
CA LEU A 176 5.15 -2.64 -1.51
C LEU A 176 6.40 -3.23 -2.20
N ASN A 177 6.89 -2.58 -3.25
CA ASN A 177 8.29 -2.29 -3.32
C ASN A 177 8.63 -1.55 -2.03
N PHE A 178 9.06 -2.34 -1.08
CA PHE A 178 10.37 -2.27 -0.47
C PHE A 178 11.39 -1.20 -1.02
N PHE A 179 11.23 -0.67 -2.25
CA PHE A 179 12.04 0.39 -2.86
C PHE A 179 11.31 1.42 -3.76
N SER A 180 10.42 2.26 -3.24
CA SER A 180 10.45 3.65 -3.72
C SER A 180 10.87 4.58 -2.59
N ARG A 181 12.14 4.41 -2.19
CA ARG A 181 12.92 5.43 -1.47
C ARG A 181 12.70 6.81 -2.08
N ILE A 182 12.47 6.87 -3.40
CA ILE A 182 12.15 8.07 -4.16
C ILE A 182 10.76 8.59 -3.78
N TYR A 183 9.68 7.81 -3.86
CA TYR A 183 8.32 8.24 -3.48
C TYR A 183 8.26 8.72 -2.03
N ILE A 184 8.73 7.91 -1.07
CA ILE A 184 8.72 8.31 0.35
C ILE A 184 9.58 9.54 0.57
N ARG A 185 10.74 9.70 -0.11
CA ARG A 185 11.53 10.94 -0.03
C ARG A 185 10.82 12.12 -0.68
N THR A 186 10.12 11.93 -1.79
CA THR A 186 9.40 12.99 -2.51
C THR A 186 8.20 13.48 -1.70
N VAL A 187 7.35 12.56 -1.22
CA VAL A 187 6.23 12.86 -0.31
C VAL A 187 6.74 13.46 0.99
N SER A 188 7.81 12.91 1.58
CA SER A 188 8.40 13.46 2.81
C SER A 188 9.01 14.85 2.60
N LYS A 189 9.58 15.14 1.43
CA LYS A 189 10.07 16.48 1.08
C LYS A 189 8.92 17.48 0.96
N PHE A 190 7.77 17.04 0.44
CA PHE A 190 6.57 17.87 0.33
C PHE A 190 5.88 18.11 1.70
N LYS A 191 5.77 17.06 2.54
CA LYS A 191 5.18 17.11 3.88
C LYS A 191 6.12 17.62 4.98
N GLY A 192 7.42 17.75 4.71
CA GLY A 192 8.43 18.11 5.71
C GLY A 192 8.84 16.96 6.64
N SER A 193 8.45 15.72 6.31
CA SER A 193 8.65 14.51 7.11
C SER A 193 10.11 14.06 7.15
N ALA A 194 10.54 13.48 8.27
CA ALA A 194 11.87 12.90 8.38
C ALA A 194 11.83 11.40 8.05
N VAL A 195 12.44 11.02 6.94
CA VAL A 195 12.61 9.61 6.55
C VAL A 195 13.74 8.97 7.36
N LYS A 196 13.45 7.83 7.98
CA LYS A 196 14.42 7.01 8.74
C LYS A 196 14.47 5.61 8.17
N LYS A 197 15.67 5.01 8.15
CA LYS A 197 15.82 3.57 7.87
C LYS A 197 15.28 2.79 9.05
N ALA A 198 14.51 1.74 8.77
CA ALA A 198 13.94 0.83 9.74
C ALA A 198 14.41 -0.59 9.41
N LYS A 199 14.81 -1.34 10.43
CA LYS A 199 15.26 -2.73 10.35
C LYS A 199 14.42 -3.60 11.26
N ASN A 200 14.43 -4.91 11.03
CA ASN A 200 13.75 -5.90 11.87
C ASN A 200 12.32 -5.47 12.20
N VAL A 201 11.54 -5.14 11.16
CA VAL A 201 10.18 -4.67 11.35
C VAL A 201 9.28 -5.85 11.65
N THR A 202 8.64 -5.85 12.80
CA THR A 202 7.87 -6.98 13.31
C THR A 202 6.48 -6.54 13.69
N ARG A 203 5.49 -7.29 13.23
CA ARG A 203 4.12 -7.14 13.70
C ARG A 203 4.00 -7.84 15.05
N LEU A 204 3.98 -7.06 16.13
CA LEU A 204 3.80 -7.62 17.47
C LEU A 204 2.36 -8.14 17.64
N SER A 205 1.41 -7.38 17.10
CA SER A 205 -0.01 -7.71 17.00
C SER A 205 -0.68 -6.90 15.91
N GLU A 206 -1.95 -7.16 15.64
CA GLU A 206 -2.77 -6.26 14.83
C GLU A 206 -2.85 -4.88 15.53
N GLY A 207 -2.64 -3.81 14.76
CA GLY A 207 -2.49 -2.44 15.25
C GLY A 207 -1.14 -2.06 15.89
N ILE A 208 -0.24 -3.01 16.18
CA ILE A 208 1.07 -2.72 16.84
C ILE A 208 2.25 -3.29 16.07
N VAL A 209 3.13 -2.39 15.64
CA VAL A 209 4.37 -2.73 14.92
C VAL A 209 5.57 -2.21 15.70
N THR A 210 6.62 -3.02 15.74
CA THR A 210 7.93 -2.60 16.23
C THR A 210 8.99 -2.61 15.13
N PHE A 211 9.99 -1.74 15.25
CA PHE A 211 11.15 -1.74 14.37
C PHE A 211 12.37 -1.10 15.01
N GLU A 212 13.54 -1.41 14.46
CA GLU A 212 14.82 -0.87 14.89
C GLU A 212 15.28 0.28 13.99
N ASP A 213 15.82 1.33 14.59
CA ASP A 213 16.61 2.34 13.88
C ASP A 213 17.88 2.72 14.64
N THR A 214 18.70 3.57 14.02
CA THR A 214 19.93 4.10 14.64
C THR A 214 19.73 5.57 15.01
N TYR A 215 19.94 5.89 16.28
CA TYR A 215 19.87 7.24 16.83
C TYR A 215 21.16 7.55 17.58
N HIS A 216 21.86 8.63 17.21
CA HIS A 216 23.21 8.96 17.72
C HIS A 216 24.19 7.77 17.75
N LYS A 217 24.24 7.00 16.65
CA LYS A 217 25.06 5.79 16.47
C LYS A 217 24.72 4.63 17.42
N GLN A 218 23.62 4.72 18.16
CA GLN A 218 23.13 3.68 19.05
C GLN A 218 21.84 3.05 18.51
N ARG A 219 21.57 1.79 18.88
CA ARG A 219 20.32 1.12 18.52
C ARG A 219 19.17 1.71 19.33
N ARG A 220 18.03 1.91 18.66
CA ARG A 220 16.76 2.31 19.28
C ARG A 220 15.65 1.43 18.77
N LEU A 221 14.79 1.00 19.70
CA LEU A 221 13.56 0.29 19.39
C LEU A 221 12.39 1.27 19.31
N ASN A 222 11.50 1.05 18.34
CA ASN A 222 10.40 1.95 18.04
C ASN A 222 9.10 1.17 18.02
N PHE A 223 8.07 1.69 18.67
CA PHE A 223 6.71 1.14 18.65
C PHE A 223 5.80 2.09 17.89
N ILE A 224 5.00 1.56 16.97
CA ILE A 224 3.96 2.28 16.25
C ILE A 224 2.62 1.62 16.59
N GLY A 225 1.63 2.46 16.87
CA GLY A 225 0.26 2.05 17.05
C GLY A 225 -0.64 3.27 17.21
N HIS A 226 -1.91 3.04 17.46
CA HIS A 226 -2.86 4.10 17.78
C HIS A 226 -2.88 4.35 19.29
N GLY A 227 -2.97 5.62 19.69
CA GLY A 227 -3.24 5.99 21.07
C GLY A 227 -4.73 6.29 21.25
N ASP A 228 -5.28 6.01 22.42
CA ASP A 228 -6.62 6.51 22.75
C ASP A 228 -6.65 8.04 22.87
N ASN A 229 -7.86 8.63 22.80
CA ASN A 229 -8.06 10.06 23.00
C ASN A 229 -8.02 10.46 24.49
N SER A 230 -7.53 9.59 25.39
CA SER A 230 -7.41 9.94 26.80
C SER A 230 -6.30 10.95 27.00
N THR A 231 -6.60 12.00 27.76
CA THR A 231 -5.63 13.05 28.09
C THR A 231 -4.78 12.69 29.31
N GLN A 232 -5.10 11.60 30.00
CA GLN A 232 -4.36 11.04 31.14
C GLN A 232 -4.39 9.51 31.05
N ASN A 233 -3.24 8.85 31.23
CA ASN A 233 -3.12 7.38 31.17
C ASN A 233 -3.50 6.77 29.81
N THR A 234 -3.04 7.39 28.72
CA THR A 234 -3.23 6.91 27.34
C THR A 234 -2.81 5.45 27.20
N ARG A 235 -3.58 4.67 26.45
CA ARG A 235 -3.25 3.28 26.09
C ARG A 235 -2.95 3.14 24.60
N MET A 236 -2.18 2.12 24.26
CA MET A 236 -1.87 1.74 22.87
C MET A 236 -2.90 0.72 22.39
N PHE A 237 -3.54 0.95 21.24
CA PHE A 237 -4.50 0.00 20.69
C PHE A 237 -3.83 -1.26 20.15
N PHE A 238 -4.33 -2.39 20.62
CA PHE A 238 -4.15 -3.75 20.17
C PHE A 238 -5.45 -4.14 19.44
N ASN A 239 -5.40 -4.19 18.12
CA ASN A 239 -6.58 -4.20 17.25
C ASN A 239 -7.45 -2.93 17.44
N ASP A 240 -8.49 -2.77 16.63
CA ASP A 240 -9.35 -1.56 16.69
C ASP A 240 -10.20 -1.44 17.99
N HIS A 241 -10.14 -2.42 18.89
CA HIS A 241 -11.11 -2.57 19.99
C HIS A 241 -10.50 -2.75 21.39
N GLN A 242 -9.24 -3.15 21.51
CA GLN A 242 -8.60 -3.41 22.80
C GLN A 242 -7.41 -2.48 22.98
N ALA A 243 -7.24 -1.88 24.17
CA ALA A 243 -6.12 -1.00 24.42
C ALA A 243 -5.25 -1.56 25.55
N ILE A 244 -3.94 -1.58 25.34
CA ILE A 244 -2.93 -2.10 26.26
C ILE A 244 -2.14 -0.97 26.93
N ASP A 245 -1.67 -1.22 28.15
CA ASP A 245 -0.79 -0.30 28.87
C ASP A 245 0.70 -0.55 28.55
N ALA A 246 1.56 0.26 29.17
CA ALA A 246 3.00 0.19 28.94
C ALA A 246 3.64 -1.14 29.37
N SER A 247 3.18 -1.74 30.47
CA SER A 247 3.67 -3.03 30.96
C SER A 247 3.26 -4.17 30.03
N SER A 248 2.03 -4.13 29.52
CA SER A 248 1.54 -5.07 28.52
C SER A 248 2.31 -4.95 27.20
N LEU A 249 2.62 -3.73 26.75
CA LEU A 249 3.47 -3.51 25.58
C LEU A 249 4.89 -4.05 25.79
N HIS A 250 5.47 -3.83 26.97
CA HIS A 250 6.79 -4.37 27.33
C HIS A 250 6.79 -5.91 27.25
N THR A 251 5.80 -6.55 27.88
CA THR A 251 5.62 -8.00 27.84
C THR A 251 5.41 -8.51 26.42
N LEU A 252 4.58 -7.84 25.63
CA LEU A 252 4.33 -8.20 24.23
C LEU A 252 5.62 -8.15 23.40
N ALA A 253 6.45 -7.13 23.59
CA ALA A 253 7.73 -7.04 22.89
C ALA A 253 8.71 -8.15 23.32
N VAL A 254 8.82 -8.44 24.62
CA VAL A 254 9.67 -9.52 25.14
C VAL A 254 9.23 -10.88 24.58
N ASN A 255 7.92 -11.16 24.55
CA ASN A 255 7.36 -12.39 23.99
C ASN A 255 7.65 -12.55 22.49
N ASN A 256 7.92 -11.45 21.79
CA ASN A 256 8.32 -11.42 20.38
C ASN A 256 9.84 -11.29 20.19
N GLY A 257 10.63 -11.55 21.23
CA GLY A 257 12.10 -11.62 21.15
C GLY A 257 12.82 -10.27 21.26
N TYR A 258 12.15 -9.21 21.71
CA TYR A 258 12.77 -7.90 21.91
C TYR A 258 13.08 -7.64 23.38
N SER A 259 14.35 -7.80 23.76
CA SER A 259 14.85 -7.32 25.05
C SER A 259 15.11 -5.82 24.97
N MET A 260 14.46 -5.02 25.84
CA MET A 260 14.65 -3.56 25.88
C MET A 260 16.08 -3.18 26.26
N ASP A 261 16.79 -4.06 26.96
CA ASP A 261 18.15 -3.82 27.40
C ASP A 261 19.15 -3.68 26.25
N ASP A 262 18.85 -4.30 25.11
CA ASP A 262 19.66 -4.26 23.88
C ASP A 262 19.64 -2.88 23.19
N TYR A 263 18.80 -1.97 23.67
CA TYR A 263 18.57 -0.67 23.07
C TYR A 263 18.94 0.46 24.02
N SER A 264 19.58 1.50 23.47
CA SER A 264 19.99 2.69 24.22
C SER A 264 18.82 3.60 24.62
N SER A 265 17.72 3.50 23.87
CA SER A 265 16.50 4.29 24.04
C SER A 265 15.36 3.61 23.29
N LEU A 266 14.14 4.00 23.62
CA LEU A 266 12.92 3.58 22.95
C LEU A 266 12.19 4.80 22.36
N ARG A 267 11.25 4.56 21.45
CA ARG A 267 10.34 5.60 20.97
C ARG A 267 8.94 5.04 20.74
N THR A 268 7.93 5.75 21.21
CA THR A 268 6.51 5.47 20.92
C THR A 268 5.99 6.46 19.90
N ILE A 269 5.50 5.95 18.76
CA ILE A 269 4.92 6.71 17.65
C ILE A 269 3.42 6.44 17.67
N MET A 270 2.73 7.14 18.58
CA MET A 270 1.28 7.07 18.74
C MET A 270 0.77 8.39 19.33
N CYS A 271 -0.49 8.71 19.07
CA CYS A 271 -1.16 9.88 19.64
C CYS A 271 -1.11 9.85 21.18
N PHE A 272 -0.94 11.02 21.78
CA PHE A 272 -1.03 11.27 23.23
C PHE A 272 -0.09 10.43 24.11
N SER A 273 0.91 9.75 23.54
CA SER A 273 1.88 8.93 24.29
C SER A 273 2.67 9.66 25.39
N GLY A 274 2.79 10.99 25.30
CA GLY A 274 3.38 11.85 26.32
C GLY A 274 2.37 12.62 27.18
N ASN A 275 1.06 12.45 26.97
CA ASN A 275 0.04 13.12 27.77
C ASN A 275 -0.03 12.52 29.19
N GLY A 276 -0.18 13.37 30.20
CA GLY A 276 -0.24 12.95 31.60
C GLY A 276 1.08 13.04 32.37
N ASN A 277 2.12 13.67 31.81
CA ASN A 277 3.41 13.90 32.48
C ASN A 277 4.00 12.59 33.06
N ALA A 278 4.22 12.50 34.37
CA ALA A 278 4.75 11.31 35.03
C ALA A 278 3.83 10.08 34.95
N ASN A 279 2.54 10.28 34.68
CA ASN A 279 1.53 9.23 34.50
C ASN A 279 1.25 8.95 33.01
N SER A 280 2.10 9.44 32.11
CA SER A 280 1.98 9.17 30.68
C SER A 280 2.37 7.74 30.36
N PHE A 281 1.83 7.20 29.25
CA PHE A 281 2.22 5.90 28.73
C PHE A 281 3.75 5.77 28.59
N ALA A 282 4.40 6.81 28.05
CA ALA A 282 5.84 6.81 27.85
C ALA A 282 6.64 6.89 29.15
N ALA A 283 6.12 7.56 30.19
CA ALA A 283 6.73 7.58 31.52
C ALA A 283 6.70 6.18 32.15
N HIS A 284 5.55 5.50 32.08
CA HIS A 284 5.43 4.13 32.58
C HIS A 284 6.31 3.16 31.78
N LEU A 285 6.34 3.27 30.45
CA LEU A 285 7.22 2.43 29.62
C LEU A 285 8.70 2.68 29.93
N SER A 286 9.08 3.92 30.21
CA SER A 286 10.45 4.27 30.59
C SER A 286 10.85 3.69 31.93
N ALA A 287 9.93 3.70 32.91
CA ALA A 287 10.14 3.10 34.21
C ALA A 287 10.26 1.57 34.10
N GLU A 288 9.38 0.93 33.33
CA GLU A 288 9.38 -0.52 33.11
C GLU A 288 10.64 -0.99 32.37
N ALA A 289 10.99 -0.32 31.27
CA ALA A 289 12.11 -0.73 30.42
C ALA A 289 13.48 -0.30 30.96
N GLY A 290 13.55 0.59 31.96
CA GLY A 290 14.82 1.16 32.43
C GLY A 290 15.59 1.91 31.33
N ARG A 291 14.89 2.45 30.33
CA ARG A 291 15.47 3.13 29.17
C ARG A 291 14.76 4.46 28.90
N PRO A 292 15.47 5.46 28.35
CA PRO A 292 14.82 6.70 27.93
C PRO A 292 13.79 6.43 26.82
N VAL A 293 12.59 6.98 26.95
CA VAL A 293 11.50 6.82 25.97
C VAL A 293 11.14 8.15 25.37
N LYS A 294 11.28 8.28 24.04
CA LYS A 294 10.78 9.42 23.29
C LYS A 294 9.31 9.22 22.92
N SER A 295 8.48 10.23 23.17
CA SER A 295 7.04 10.21 22.92
C SER A 295 6.53 11.58 22.47
N TYR A 296 5.21 11.71 22.35
CA TYR A 296 4.57 12.91 21.80
C TYR A 296 3.34 13.31 22.62
N ILE A 297 3.29 14.57 23.03
CA ILE A 297 2.07 15.22 23.52
C ILE A 297 1.25 15.63 22.30
N GLY A 298 -0.05 15.30 22.30
CA GLY A 298 -0.97 15.60 21.21
C GLY A 298 -1.02 14.52 20.12
N THR A 299 -1.59 14.87 18.97
CA THR A 299 -1.78 13.93 17.85
C THR A 299 -0.50 13.76 17.04
N VAL A 300 -0.26 12.54 16.56
CA VAL A 300 0.89 12.23 15.69
C VAL A 300 0.36 11.65 14.40
N THR A 301 0.76 12.24 13.27
CA THR A 301 0.58 11.60 11.97
C THR A 301 1.82 10.79 11.65
N ALA A 302 1.63 9.49 11.57
CA ALA A 302 2.62 8.56 11.08
C ALA A 302 1.96 7.75 9.96
N VAL A 303 2.76 7.10 9.12
CA VAL A 303 2.18 6.16 8.17
C VAL A 303 1.53 5.03 8.98
N ASP A 304 0.36 4.60 8.54
CA ASP A 304 -0.40 3.52 9.16
C ASP A 304 0.42 2.21 9.11
N PRO A 305 0.69 1.54 10.25
CA PRO A 305 1.46 0.31 10.28
C PRO A 305 0.91 -0.81 9.38
N ASP A 306 -0.41 -0.86 9.15
CA ASP A 306 -1.04 -1.82 8.23
C ASP A 306 -0.78 -1.48 6.76
N LYS A 307 -0.47 -0.22 6.46
CA LYS A 307 -0.15 0.26 5.10
C LYS A 307 1.36 0.21 4.79
N ILE A 308 2.22 -0.14 5.75
CA ILE A 308 3.69 -0.08 5.61
C ILE A 308 4.34 -1.44 5.38
N LEU A 309 3.63 -2.50 5.74
CA LEU A 309 4.18 -3.86 5.73
C LEU A 309 3.44 -4.71 4.69
N PRO A 310 4.13 -5.70 4.07
CA PRO A 310 3.39 -6.85 3.55
C PRO A 310 2.50 -7.42 4.68
N PRO A 311 1.42 -8.17 4.38
CA PRO A 311 0.59 -8.76 5.42
C PRO A 311 1.42 -9.73 6.27
N LEU A 312 2.06 -9.20 7.31
CA LEU A 312 2.82 -9.94 8.30
C LEU A 312 1.80 -10.58 9.24
N LYS A 313 1.99 -11.85 9.56
CA LYS A 313 1.26 -12.49 10.64
C LYS A 313 1.77 -11.94 11.99
N ASN A 314 0.96 -12.07 13.03
CA ASN A 314 1.40 -11.72 14.39
C ASN A 314 2.67 -12.52 14.74
N GLY A 315 3.67 -11.81 15.26
CA GLY A 315 5.01 -12.32 15.57
C GLY A 315 5.96 -12.48 14.38
N GLN A 316 5.54 -12.14 13.16
CA GLN A 316 6.40 -12.23 11.99
C GLN A 316 7.26 -10.97 11.82
N THR A 317 8.56 -11.20 11.66
CA THR A 317 9.54 -10.17 11.27
C THR A 317 9.68 -10.12 9.74
N SER A 318 9.66 -8.92 9.18
CA SER A 318 9.96 -8.67 7.77
C SER A 318 11.37 -9.17 7.43
N LYS A 319 11.50 -9.85 6.29
CA LYS A 319 12.81 -10.27 5.72
C LYS A 319 13.63 -9.10 5.18
N TYR A 320 13.07 -7.90 5.19
CA TYR A 320 13.55 -6.79 4.41
C TYR A 320 13.55 -5.46 5.24
N ASP A 321 14.67 -4.72 5.20
CA ASP A 321 14.88 -3.35 5.75
C ASP A 321 14.05 -2.20 5.10
N THR A 322 13.06 -1.64 5.79
CA THR A 322 12.19 -0.59 5.22
C THR A 322 12.66 0.85 5.54
N ILE A 323 11.88 1.85 5.14
CA ILE A 323 11.99 3.24 5.58
C ILE A 323 10.67 3.71 6.15
N PHE A 324 10.73 4.51 7.21
CA PHE A 324 9.54 5.08 7.86
C PHE A 324 9.63 6.60 7.85
N SER A 325 8.51 7.27 7.57
CA SER A 325 8.37 8.73 7.66
C SER A 325 7.50 9.10 8.86
N ILE A 326 8.04 9.97 9.71
CA ILE A 326 7.24 10.69 10.70
C ILE A 326 7.08 12.10 10.16
N ASP A 327 5.83 12.53 10.00
CA ASP A 327 5.52 13.88 9.57
C ASP A 327 6.07 14.84 10.63
N LYS A 328 7.00 15.70 10.20
CA LYS A 328 7.52 16.76 11.04
C LYS A 328 6.91 18.04 10.53
N ASN A 329 6.23 18.79 11.40
CA ASN A 329 5.52 20.01 11.04
C ASN A 329 6.56 21.13 10.81
N ARG A 330 7.31 21.02 9.71
CA ARG A 330 8.37 21.94 9.28
C ARG A 330 8.27 22.28 7.78
N GLY A 331 7.23 21.81 7.09
CA GLY A 331 7.02 22.02 5.65
C GLY A 331 5.84 22.94 5.32
N LEU A 332 5.32 22.83 4.09
CA LEU A 332 4.16 23.56 3.58
C LEU A 332 2.85 23.28 4.35
N SER A 333 2.84 22.27 5.23
CA SER A 333 1.73 21.93 6.13
C SER A 333 1.29 23.08 7.03
N LYS A 334 2.18 24.04 7.35
CA LYS A 334 1.81 25.25 8.11
C LYS A 334 0.75 26.13 7.44
N TYR A 335 0.51 25.94 6.13
CA TYR A 335 -0.51 26.64 5.35
C TYR A 335 -1.81 25.83 5.18
N LEU A 336 -1.88 24.60 5.71
CA LEU A 336 -3.11 23.83 5.76
C LEU A 336 -4.04 24.39 6.86
N PRO A 337 -5.37 24.24 6.72
CA PRO A 337 -6.34 24.60 7.74
C PRO A 337 -5.97 24.03 9.13
N SER A 338 -6.24 24.78 10.20
CA SER A 338 -5.80 24.44 11.57
C SER A 338 -6.27 23.07 12.07
N PHE A 339 -7.38 22.54 11.57
CA PHE A 339 -7.86 21.19 11.92
C PHE A 339 -7.05 20.05 11.26
N LEU A 340 -6.21 20.35 10.26
CA LEU A 340 -5.25 19.43 9.65
C LEU A 340 -3.82 19.64 10.19
N ASN A 341 -3.61 20.65 11.05
CA ASN A 341 -2.34 20.85 11.72
C ASN A 341 -2.24 19.87 12.89
N THR A 342 -1.27 18.95 12.81
CA THR A 342 -0.87 18.16 13.97
C THR A 342 0.00 19.00 14.89
N GLU A 343 -0.53 19.29 16.08
CA GLU A 343 0.24 19.80 17.22
C GLU A 343 0.93 18.63 17.91
N TYR A 344 2.06 18.17 17.38
CA TYR A 344 2.89 17.21 18.11
C TYR A 344 4.00 17.95 18.87
N ASN A 345 4.05 17.80 20.19
CA ASN A 345 5.14 18.28 21.02
C ASN A 345 5.96 17.08 21.55
N PRO A 346 7.18 16.83 21.02
CA PRO A 346 7.96 15.67 21.40
C PRO A 346 8.55 15.81 22.80
N VAL A 347 8.35 14.81 23.66
CA VAL A 347 8.90 14.73 25.02
C VAL A 347 9.76 13.47 25.16
N THR A 348 10.68 13.45 26.13
CA THR A 348 11.46 12.26 26.44
C THR A 348 11.45 12.04 27.95
N TYR A 349 11.09 10.82 28.35
CA TYR A 349 11.05 10.37 29.72
C TYR A 349 12.30 9.54 30.05
N GLY A 350 12.72 9.53 31.32
CA GLY A 350 13.90 8.78 31.78
C GLY A 350 15.26 9.40 31.48
N SER A 351 15.32 10.69 31.08
CA SER A 351 16.58 11.35 30.65
C SER A 351 17.39 12.08 31.74
N LYS A 352 17.21 11.77 33.03
CA LYS A 352 18.16 12.13 34.12
C LYS A 352 18.27 10.91 35.05
N ILE A 353 19.44 10.30 35.26
CA ILE A 353 20.48 10.81 36.16
C ILE A 353 21.89 10.70 35.53
N ARG A 354 22.49 11.83 35.17
CA ARG A 354 23.90 12.13 35.49
C ARG A 354 23.90 13.53 36.10
N ASN A 355 23.55 13.60 37.38
CA ASN A 355 24.10 14.66 38.21
C ASN A 355 25.57 14.29 38.41
N THR A 356 26.45 15.18 38.01
CA THR A 356 27.84 15.20 38.47
C THR A 356 27.84 15.36 39.99
N ALA A 357 28.37 14.36 40.69
CA ALA A 357 29.21 14.49 41.88
C ALA A 357 30.09 13.25 41.94
#